data_AF-A0A972RCK0-F1
#
_entry.id   AF-A0A972RCK0-F1
#
_cell.length_a   1.000
_cell.length_b   1.000
_cell.length_c   1.000
_cell.angle_alpha   90.00
_cell.angle_beta   90.00
_cell.angle_gamma   90.00
#
_symmetry.space_group_name_H-M   'P 1'
#
loop_
_entity.id
_entity.type
_entity.pdbx_description
1 polymer ?
#
loop_
_entity_poly.entity_id
_entity_poly.type
_entity_poly.pdbx_seq_one_letter_code
_entity_poly.pdbx_strand_id
1 'polypeptide(L)'
;MFKGVALVAVLLLLAFGLWLDGRTTLEQWPLFMAFQSASLAGAALAVAWLWPRLPGVARRTILIVAALIIWRVSYFPIMVWAGWVTTLADWLVVQTGLLPSTIYPLFLLTVALMNSAAIITGALAVEHKSRVVLPLLSLAFIVAAMVSFTSKDDLTLLPDNNIAIHQSPPLAKPPVENSYFAVLDRADYNAAEWVLIFASASMYSAIPPTPWSTIVKGVLEEEFRAEPKASSAERVREHYLAFRSAHRYMKCGSDC
;
A
#
# COMPACT_ATOMS: atom_id res chain seq x y z
N MET A 1 7.07 -7.33 -27.50
CA MET A 1 6.05 -8.01 -26.67
C MET A 1 5.89 -7.37 -25.30
N PHE A 2 6.93 -7.32 -24.44
CA PHE A 2 6.83 -6.76 -23.07
C PHE A 2 6.22 -5.36 -22.98
N LYS A 3 6.66 -4.40 -23.81
CA LYS A 3 6.13 -3.03 -23.81
C LYS A 3 4.61 -2.97 -24.05
N GLY A 4 4.08 -3.83 -24.91
CA GLY A 4 2.64 -3.91 -25.18
C GLY A 4 1.86 -4.43 -23.98
N VAL A 5 2.36 -5.47 -23.31
CA VAL A 5 1.73 -6.02 -22.09
C VAL A 5 1.73 -5.00 -20.96
N ALA A 6 2.85 -4.29 -20.75
CA ALA A 6 2.95 -3.25 -19.74
C ALA A 6 1.98 -2.09 -20.01
N LEU A 7 1.87 -1.64 -21.26
CA LEU A 7 0.91 -0.60 -21.63
C LEU A 7 -0.54 -1.04 -21.38
N VAL A 8 -0.90 -2.26 -21.78
CA VAL A 8 -2.24 -2.80 -21.52
C VAL A 8 -2.54 -2.88 -20.03
N ALA A 9 -1.58 -3.35 -19.21
CA ALA A 9 -1.75 -3.39 -17.76
C ALA A 9 -1.97 -1.98 -17.17
N VAL A 10 -1.18 -0.99 -17.58
CA VAL A 10 -1.35 0.42 -17.14
C VAL A 10 -2.72 0.95 -17.51
N LEU A 11 -3.18 0.73 -18.75
CA LEU A 11 -4.51 1.17 -19.20
C LEU A 11 -5.64 0.50 -18.41
N LEU A 12 -5.52 -0.79 -18.11
CA LEU A 12 -6.50 -1.52 -17.31
C LEU A 12 -6.54 -1.01 -15.86
N LEU A 13 -5.39 -0.73 -15.24
CA LEU A 13 -5.33 -0.17 -13.88
C LEU A 13 -5.90 1.24 -13.82
N LEU A 14 -5.61 2.07 -14.82
CA LEU A 14 -6.22 3.40 -14.96
C LEU A 14 -7.73 3.31 -15.10
N ALA A 15 -8.23 2.46 -16.00
CA ALA A 15 -9.66 2.28 -16.22
C ALA A 15 -10.36 1.75 -14.95
N PHE A 16 -9.76 0.80 -14.24
CA PHE A 16 -10.33 0.24 -13.01
C PHE A 16 -10.32 1.28 -11.88
N GLY A 17 -9.25 2.05 -11.74
CA GLY A 17 -9.18 3.15 -10.78
C GLY A 17 -10.23 4.24 -11.05
N LEU A 18 -10.39 4.66 -12.31
CA LEU A 18 -11.38 5.67 -12.68
C LEU A 18 -12.81 5.15 -12.44
N TRP A 19 -13.04 3.86 -12.68
CA TRP A 19 -14.30 3.22 -12.37
C TRP A 19 -14.58 3.20 -10.85
N LEU A 20 -13.57 2.98 -10.00
CA LEU A 20 -13.71 3.08 -8.55
C LEU A 20 -14.03 4.51 -8.11
N ASP A 21 -13.29 5.51 -8.59
CA ASP A 21 -13.53 6.93 -8.31
C ASP A 21 -14.96 7.37 -8.72
N GLY A 22 -15.47 6.79 -9.81
CA GLY A 22 -16.82 7.06 -10.33
C GLY A 22 -17.96 6.54 -9.45
N ARG A 23 -17.71 5.57 -8.55
CA ARG A 23 -18.76 4.98 -7.71
C ARG A 23 -19.30 5.98 -6.68
N THR A 24 -20.54 5.80 -6.26
CA THR A 24 -21.16 6.57 -5.16
C THR A 24 -20.76 6.03 -3.79
N THR A 25 -20.62 4.71 -3.68
CA THR A 25 -20.15 4.01 -2.49
C THR A 25 -19.11 2.98 -2.89
N LEU A 26 -18.15 2.73 -2.00
CA LEU A 26 -17.16 1.67 -2.20
C LEU A 26 -17.52 0.42 -1.43
N GLU A 27 -17.76 -0.63 -2.20
CA GLU A 27 -17.88 -1.98 -1.71
C GLU A 27 -16.49 -2.58 -1.46
N GLN A 28 -16.40 -3.51 -0.51
CA GLN A 28 -15.13 -4.14 -0.16
C GLN A 28 -14.56 -4.97 -1.32
N TRP A 29 -15.39 -5.79 -1.95
CA TRP A 29 -14.92 -6.74 -2.96
C TRP A 29 -14.22 -6.06 -4.16
N PRO A 30 -14.77 -5.00 -4.76
CA PRO A 30 -14.07 -4.28 -5.82
C PRO A 30 -12.74 -3.64 -5.38
N LEU A 31 -12.66 -3.11 -4.15
CA LEU A 31 -11.43 -2.57 -3.60
C LEU A 31 -10.36 -3.65 -3.40
N PHE A 32 -10.75 -4.79 -2.82
CA PHE A 32 -9.90 -5.96 -2.67
C PHE A 32 -9.33 -6.40 -4.02
N MET A 33 -10.20 -6.59 -5.02
CA MET A 33 -9.80 -7.01 -6.35
C MET A 33 -8.87 -6.00 -7.03
N ALA A 34 -9.13 -4.69 -6.87
CA ALA A 34 -8.28 -3.66 -7.43
C ALA A 34 -6.87 -3.68 -6.83
N PHE A 35 -6.76 -3.72 -5.50
CA PHE A 35 -5.47 -3.67 -4.81
C PHE A 35 -4.64 -4.92 -5.08
N GLN A 36 -5.27 -6.10 -5.00
CA GLN A 36 -4.61 -7.37 -5.31
C GLN A 36 -4.20 -7.46 -6.78
N SER A 37 -5.07 -7.08 -7.72
CA SER A 37 -4.73 -7.14 -9.15
C SER A 37 -3.63 -6.16 -9.51
N ALA A 38 -3.60 -4.94 -8.96
CA ALA A 38 -2.52 -3.98 -9.15
C ALA A 38 -1.18 -4.52 -8.64
N SER A 39 -1.18 -5.09 -7.44
CA SER A 39 0.03 -5.66 -6.83
C SER A 39 0.56 -6.86 -7.64
N LEU A 40 -0.31 -7.80 -8.01
CA LEU A 40 0.04 -8.96 -8.82
C LEU A 40 0.45 -8.57 -10.25
N ALA A 41 -0.19 -7.56 -10.86
CA ALA A 41 0.20 -7.04 -12.16
C ALA A 41 1.63 -6.49 -12.13
N GLY A 42 1.98 -5.72 -11.09
CA GLY A 42 3.35 -5.25 -10.88
C GLY A 42 4.35 -6.40 -10.76
N ALA A 43 4.05 -7.38 -9.92
CA ALA A 43 4.91 -8.54 -9.75
C ALA A 43 5.08 -9.35 -11.05
N ALA A 44 3.99 -9.61 -11.76
CA ALA A 44 4.00 -10.32 -13.04
C ALA A 44 4.80 -9.57 -14.12
N LEU A 45 4.67 -8.24 -14.19
CA LEU A 45 5.45 -7.42 -15.12
C LEU A 45 6.94 -7.47 -14.81
N ALA A 46 7.34 -7.38 -13.54
CA ALA A 46 8.75 -7.53 -13.15
C ALA A 46 9.30 -8.91 -13.52
N VAL A 47 8.57 -9.98 -13.21
CA VAL A 47 8.96 -11.35 -13.59
C VAL A 47 9.06 -11.49 -15.10
N ALA A 48 8.06 -11.04 -15.87
CA ALA A 48 8.07 -11.10 -17.32
C ALA A 48 9.24 -10.30 -17.94
N TRP A 49 9.62 -9.19 -17.33
CA TRP A 49 10.78 -8.39 -17.74
C TRP A 49 12.10 -9.12 -17.46
N LEU A 50 12.26 -9.75 -16.30
CA LEU A 50 13.46 -10.48 -15.89
C LEU A 50 13.61 -11.83 -16.60
N TRP A 51 12.49 -12.48 -16.92
CA TRP A 51 12.44 -13.84 -17.49
C TRP A 51 13.39 -14.11 -18.67
N PRO A 52 13.45 -13.26 -19.73
CA PRO A 52 14.35 -13.50 -20.86
C PRO A 52 15.84 -13.37 -20.51
N ARG A 53 16.19 -12.76 -19.37
CA ARG A 53 17.59 -12.59 -18.93
C ARG A 53 18.14 -13.79 -18.15
N LEU A 54 17.27 -14.70 -17.72
CA LEU A 54 17.67 -15.84 -16.89
C LEU A 54 17.79 -17.13 -17.70
N PRO A 55 19.01 -17.68 -17.86
CA PRO A 55 19.21 -18.97 -18.51
C PRO A 55 18.83 -20.12 -17.56
N GLY A 56 18.09 -21.10 -18.08
CA GLY A 56 17.77 -22.34 -17.39
C GLY A 56 16.53 -22.29 -16.49
N VAL A 57 15.94 -23.47 -16.28
CA VAL A 57 14.71 -23.64 -15.49
C VAL A 57 14.94 -23.30 -14.01
N ALA A 58 16.05 -23.75 -13.42
CA ALA A 58 16.34 -23.54 -12.01
C ALA A 58 16.37 -22.05 -11.61
N ARG A 59 17.03 -21.19 -12.40
CA ARG A 59 17.09 -19.74 -12.13
C ARG A 59 15.71 -19.08 -12.24
N ARG A 60 14.89 -19.53 -13.19
CA ARG A 60 13.51 -19.05 -13.38
C ARG A 60 12.61 -19.47 -12.22
N THR A 61 12.76 -20.69 -11.70
CA THR A 61 12.06 -21.15 -10.49
C THR A 61 12.46 -20.32 -9.28
N ILE A 62 13.77 -20.07 -9.08
CA ILE A 62 14.27 -19.21 -8.00
C ILE A 62 13.70 -17.80 -8.12
N LEU A 63 13.65 -17.22 -9.32
CA LEU A 63 13.03 -15.91 -9.55
C LEU A 63 11.57 -15.89 -9.11
N ILE A 64 10.77 -16.89 -9.47
CA ILE A 64 9.35 -16.96 -9.08
C ILE A 64 9.23 -17.01 -7.56
N VAL A 65 9.98 -17.89 -6.90
CA VAL A 65 9.94 -18.02 -5.44
C VAL A 65 10.38 -16.72 -4.76
N ALA A 66 11.48 -16.11 -5.21
CA ALA A 66 11.96 -14.85 -4.68
C ALA A 66 10.94 -13.71 -4.91
N ALA A 67 10.32 -13.64 -6.09
CA ALA A 67 9.30 -12.65 -6.40
C ALA A 67 8.08 -12.79 -5.48
N LEU A 68 7.64 -14.02 -5.17
CA LEU A 68 6.54 -14.28 -4.24
C LEU A 68 6.88 -13.87 -2.80
N ILE A 69 8.10 -14.15 -2.34
CA ILE A 69 8.58 -13.73 -1.02
C ILE A 69 8.65 -12.21 -0.93
N ILE A 70 9.28 -11.57 -1.93
CA ILE A 70 9.39 -10.11 -2.00
C ILE A 70 8.00 -9.48 -2.01
N TRP A 71 7.12 -9.96 -2.89
CA TRP A 71 5.74 -9.50 -2.99
C TRP A 71 5.01 -9.59 -1.65
N ARG A 72 5.11 -10.72 -0.95
CA ARG A 72 4.49 -10.92 0.37
C ARG A 72 5.03 -9.94 1.42
N VAL A 73 6.35 -9.73 1.44
CA VAL A 73 7.04 -8.86 2.40
C VAL A 73 6.82 -7.37 2.09
N SER A 74 6.67 -7.00 0.82
CA SER A 74 6.57 -5.59 0.42
C SER A 74 5.13 -5.10 0.27
N TYR A 75 4.12 -5.99 0.25
CA TYR A 75 2.73 -5.62 -0.03
C TYR A 75 2.20 -4.51 0.89
N PHE A 76 2.23 -4.72 2.21
CA PHE A 76 1.69 -3.75 3.16
C PHE A 76 2.42 -2.40 3.14
N PRO A 77 3.76 -2.32 3.21
CA PRO A 77 4.44 -1.03 3.12
C PRO A 77 4.23 -0.33 1.77
N ILE A 78 4.11 -1.08 0.67
CA ILE A 78 3.78 -0.50 -0.65
C ILE A 78 2.36 0.07 -0.67
N MET A 79 1.40 -0.62 -0.05
CA MET A 79 0.02 -0.15 0.09
C MET A 79 -0.04 1.18 0.85
N VAL A 80 0.64 1.26 1.99
CA VAL A 80 0.71 2.49 2.80
C VAL A 80 1.41 3.61 2.02
N TRP A 81 2.54 3.31 1.36
CA TRP A 81 3.26 4.28 0.54
C TRP A 81 2.42 4.79 -0.63
N ALA A 82 1.69 3.92 -1.31
CA ALA A 82 0.78 4.30 -2.39
C ALA A 82 -0.33 5.21 -1.89
N GLY A 83 -0.86 4.96 -0.68
CA GLY A 83 -1.81 5.83 -0.01
C GLY A 83 -1.24 7.23 0.19
N TRP A 84 -0.04 7.32 0.76
CA TRP A 84 0.64 8.61 0.97
C TRP A 84 0.91 9.36 -0.34
N VAL A 85 1.45 8.69 -1.37
CA VAL A 85 1.66 9.30 -2.70
C VAL A 85 0.35 9.86 -3.26
N THR A 86 -0.76 9.14 -3.05
CA THR A 86 -2.09 9.57 -3.49
C THR A 86 -2.55 10.81 -2.73
N THR A 87 -2.29 10.92 -1.42
CA THR A 87 -2.60 12.15 -0.66
C THR A 87 -1.84 13.37 -1.16
N LEU A 88 -0.58 13.21 -1.58
CA LEU A 88 0.22 14.31 -2.14
C LEU A 88 -0.35 14.79 -3.48
N ALA A 89 -0.71 13.86 -4.35
CA ALA A 89 -1.28 14.19 -5.65
C ALA A 89 -2.66 14.83 -5.51
N ASP A 90 -3.51 14.27 -4.64
CA ASP A 90 -4.82 14.85 -4.31
C ASP A 90 -4.67 16.28 -3.79
N TRP A 91 -3.74 16.51 -2.87
CA TRP A 91 -3.46 17.85 -2.37
C TRP A 91 -3.05 18.81 -3.49
N LEU A 92 -2.13 18.43 -4.38
CA LEU A 92 -1.74 19.26 -5.53
C LEU A 92 -2.93 19.57 -6.46
N VAL A 93 -3.79 18.58 -6.70
CA VAL A 93 -4.99 18.75 -7.53
C VAL A 93 -5.98 19.71 -6.87
N VAL A 94 -6.26 19.54 -5.56
CA VAL A 94 -7.13 20.43 -4.80
C VAL A 94 -6.59 21.87 -4.76
N GLN A 95 -5.28 22.06 -4.57
CA GLN A 95 -4.67 23.39 -4.55
C GLN A 95 -4.73 24.10 -5.91
N THR A 96 -4.66 23.36 -7.01
CA THR A 96 -4.73 23.95 -8.36
C THR A 96 -6.15 24.15 -8.86
N GLY A 97 -7.10 23.32 -8.42
CA GLY A 97 -8.50 23.35 -8.86
C GLY A 97 -8.69 23.04 -10.35
N LEU A 98 -7.64 22.60 -11.06
CA LEU A 98 -7.64 22.43 -12.51
C LEU A 98 -8.24 21.09 -12.95
N LEU A 99 -8.14 20.07 -12.09
CA LEU A 99 -8.57 18.71 -12.38
C LEU A 99 -9.45 18.19 -11.23
N PRO A 100 -10.36 17.25 -11.50
CA PRO A 100 -11.06 16.54 -10.44
C PRO A 100 -10.05 15.69 -9.64
N SER A 101 -10.27 15.59 -8.33
CA SER A 101 -9.54 14.65 -7.49
C SER A 101 -9.73 13.22 -8.02
N THR A 102 -8.61 12.52 -8.20
CA THR A 102 -8.59 11.10 -8.58
C THR A 102 -7.65 10.37 -7.64
N ILE A 103 -8.17 9.33 -6.98
CA ILE A 103 -7.47 8.65 -5.90
C ILE A 103 -7.01 7.28 -6.39
N TYR A 104 -7.95 6.43 -6.81
CA TYR A 104 -7.63 5.04 -7.11
C TYR A 104 -6.74 4.84 -8.36
N PRO A 105 -6.84 5.61 -9.46
CA PRO A 105 -5.93 5.43 -10.61
C PRO A 105 -4.46 5.55 -10.21
N LEU A 106 -4.11 6.61 -9.48
CA LEU A 106 -2.74 6.84 -9.05
C LEU A 106 -2.32 5.79 -8.02
N PHE A 107 -3.18 5.51 -7.03
CA PHE A 107 -2.92 4.49 -6.02
C PHE A 107 -2.56 3.14 -6.66
N LEU A 108 -3.38 2.64 -7.57
CA LEU A 108 -3.18 1.34 -8.24
C LEU A 108 -1.90 1.32 -9.09
N LEU A 109 -1.61 2.41 -9.81
CA LEU A 109 -0.37 2.53 -10.57
C LEU A 109 0.86 2.54 -9.66
N THR A 110 0.81 3.26 -8.53
CA THR A 110 1.91 3.28 -7.56
C THR A 110 2.12 1.91 -6.94
N VAL A 111 1.06 1.18 -6.57
CA VAL A 111 1.16 -0.20 -6.07
C VAL A 111 1.85 -1.11 -7.09
N ALA A 112 1.42 -1.06 -8.36
CA ALA A 112 1.99 -1.88 -9.42
C ALA A 112 3.46 -1.52 -9.71
N LEU A 113 3.77 -0.22 -9.78
CA LEU A 113 5.12 0.28 -10.04
C LEU A 113 6.08 -0.11 -8.91
N MET A 114 5.68 0.08 -7.65
CA MET A 114 6.51 -0.22 -6.49
C MET A 114 6.74 -1.73 -6.33
N ASN A 115 5.74 -2.56 -6.58
CA ASN A 115 5.92 -4.02 -6.57
C ASN A 115 6.88 -4.45 -7.69
N SER A 116 6.73 -3.86 -8.88
CA SER A 116 7.66 -4.12 -9.99
C SER A 116 9.10 -3.73 -9.61
N ALA A 117 9.26 -2.53 -9.05
CA ALA A 117 10.54 -1.99 -8.64
C ALA A 117 11.21 -2.83 -7.53
N ALA A 118 10.45 -3.25 -6.52
CA ALA A 118 10.96 -4.10 -5.43
C ALA A 118 11.57 -5.40 -5.97
N ILE A 119 10.85 -6.11 -6.86
CA ILE A 119 11.32 -7.37 -7.44
C ILE A 119 12.51 -7.16 -8.38
N ILE A 120 12.45 -6.16 -9.26
CA ILE A 120 13.55 -5.83 -10.19
C ILE A 120 14.81 -5.48 -9.40
N THR A 121 14.68 -4.62 -8.39
CA THR A 121 15.83 -4.12 -7.62
C THR A 121 16.43 -5.24 -6.76
N GLY A 122 15.60 -6.10 -6.15
CA GLY A 122 16.06 -7.31 -5.47
C GLY A 122 16.85 -8.23 -6.40
N ALA A 123 16.35 -8.49 -7.61
CA ALA A 123 17.03 -9.34 -8.58
C ALA A 123 18.36 -8.74 -9.06
N LEU A 124 18.38 -7.46 -9.42
CA LEU A 124 19.58 -6.77 -9.92
C LEU A 124 20.68 -6.64 -8.84
N ALA A 125 20.30 -6.44 -7.58
CA ALA A 125 21.28 -6.34 -6.49
C ALA A 125 22.02 -7.66 -6.25
N VAL A 126 21.32 -8.79 -6.37
CA VAL A 126 21.91 -10.13 -6.28
C VAL A 126 22.81 -10.39 -7.49
N GLU A 127 22.35 -10.03 -8.70
CA GLU A 127 23.11 -10.25 -9.94
C GLU A 127 24.42 -9.44 -9.96
N HIS A 128 24.36 -8.14 -9.66
CA HIS A 128 25.51 -7.23 -9.75
C HIS A 128 26.39 -7.19 -8.50
N LYS A 129 26.00 -7.88 -7.42
CA LYS A 129 26.76 -7.94 -6.14
C LYS A 129 27.20 -6.57 -5.63
N SER A 130 26.35 -5.55 -5.79
CA SER A 130 26.70 -4.18 -5.41
C SER A 130 26.89 -4.08 -3.90
N ARG A 131 28.10 -3.69 -3.46
CA ARG A 131 28.47 -3.58 -2.05
C ARG A 131 27.70 -2.51 -1.28
N VAL A 132 27.12 -1.53 -1.98
CA VAL A 132 26.35 -0.44 -1.37
C VAL A 132 24.84 -0.71 -1.46
N VAL A 133 24.36 -1.17 -2.62
CA VAL A 133 22.94 -1.40 -2.84
C VAL A 133 22.44 -2.61 -2.05
N LEU A 134 23.25 -3.66 -1.91
CA LEU A 134 22.84 -4.88 -1.23
C LEU A 134 22.56 -4.63 0.28
N PRO A 135 23.42 -3.96 1.07
CA PRO A 135 23.10 -3.63 2.47
C PRO A 135 21.85 -2.74 2.61
N LEU A 136 21.68 -1.74 1.74
CA LEU A 136 20.51 -0.85 1.78
C LEU A 136 19.22 -1.60 1.51
N LEU A 137 19.21 -2.48 0.51
CA LEU A 137 18.05 -3.32 0.23
C LEU A 137 17.79 -4.32 1.36
N SER A 138 18.82 -4.94 1.92
CA SER A 138 18.66 -5.83 3.07
C SER A 138 18.00 -5.09 4.24
N LEU A 139 18.45 -3.87 4.56
CA LEU A 139 17.83 -3.05 5.61
C LEU A 139 16.37 -2.71 5.27
N ALA A 140 16.10 -2.29 4.03
CA ALA A 140 14.74 -2.00 3.58
C ALA A 140 13.83 -3.23 3.65
N PHE A 141 14.33 -4.42 3.29
CA PHE A 141 13.60 -5.68 3.38
C PHE A 141 13.37 -6.12 4.84
N ILE A 142 14.33 -5.88 5.73
CA ILE A 142 14.15 -6.13 7.17
C ILE A 142 13.04 -5.24 7.71
N VAL A 143 13.06 -3.95 7.42
CA VAL A 143 12.00 -3.02 7.85
C VAL A 143 10.66 -3.43 7.23
N ALA A 144 10.61 -3.74 5.94
CA ALA A 144 9.42 -4.21 5.26
C ALA A 144 8.85 -5.51 5.88
N ALA A 145 9.72 -6.44 6.27
CA ALA A 145 9.33 -7.66 6.96
C ALA A 145 8.79 -7.37 8.36
N MET A 146 9.45 -6.50 9.12
CA MET A 146 8.98 -6.10 10.45
C MET A 146 7.59 -5.46 10.39
N VAL A 147 7.33 -4.56 9.44
CA VAL A 147 6.00 -3.94 9.34
C VAL A 147 4.93 -4.85 8.76
N SER A 148 5.30 -5.92 8.05
CA SER A 148 4.37 -6.86 7.41
C SER A 148 4.07 -8.12 8.22
N PHE A 149 4.82 -8.33 9.31
CA PHE A 149 4.72 -9.48 10.20
C PHE A 149 4.88 -9.02 11.67
N THR A 150 3.93 -8.23 12.16
CA THR A 150 3.95 -7.74 13.55
C THR A 150 3.46 -8.78 14.55
N SER A 151 2.67 -9.74 14.09
CA SER A 151 2.05 -10.80 14.89
C SER A 151 2.15 -12.18 14.23
N LYS A 152 1.72 -13.24 14.94
CA LYS A 152 1.62 -14.59 14.36
C LYS A 152 0.47 -14.71 13.36
N ASP A 153 -0.56 -13.89 13.50
CA ASP A 153 -1.73 -13.90 12.62
C ASP A 153 -1.38 -13.40 11.21
N ASP A 154 -0.28 -12.65 11.10
CA ASP A 154 0.29 -12.23 9.81
C ASP A 154 1.00 -13.35 9.06
N LEU A 155 1.17 -14.56 9.62
CA LEU A 155 1.82 -15.69 8.95
C LEU A 155 0.88 -16.40 7.94
N THR A 156 0.20 -15.60 7.12
CA THR A 156 -0.67 -16.04 6.03
C THR A 156 0.08 -16.05 4.69
N LEU A 157 -0.36 -16.96 3.80
CA LEU A 157 0.20 -17.06 2.44
C LEU A 157 -0.06 -15.79 1.63
N LEU A 158 -1.27 -15.24 1.73
CA LEU A 158 -1.64 -13.99 1.05
C LEU A 158 -1.35 -12.81 1.97
N PRO A 159 -0.80 -11.71 1.44
CA PRO A 159 -0.58 -10.49 2.22
C PRO A 159 -1.89 -9.77 2.59
N ASP A 160 -2.98 -10.08 1.89
CA ASP A 160 -4.31 -9.55 2.15
C ASP A 160 -5.36 -10.64 1.89
N ASN A 161 -6.19 -10.87 2.91
CA ASN A 161 -7.27 -11.84 2.96
C ASN A 161 -8.64 -11.17 3.21
N ASN A 162 -8.73 -9.83 3.17
CA ASN A 162 -9.94 -9.06 3.45
C ASN A 162 -10.91 -9.03 2.25
N ILE A 163 -11.25 -10.20 1.71
CA ILE A 163 -12.14 -10.37 0.55
C ILE A 163 -13.51 -9.70 0.79
N ALA A 164 -14.05 -9.87 2.00
CA ALA A 164 -15.30 -9.27 2.42
C ALA A 164 -15.14 -8.70 3.83
N ILE A 165 -15.63 -7.48 4.02
CA ILE A 165 -15.73 -6.80 5.31
C ILE A 165 -17.20 -6.45 5.47
N HIS A 166 -17.88 -7.22 6.31
CA HIS A 166 -19.31 -7.03 6.60
C HIS A 166 -19.58 -5.87 7.56
N GLN A 167 -18.53 -5.37 8.23
CA GLN A 167 -18.63 -4.18 9.06
C GLN A 167 -18.96 -2.95 8.19
N SER A 168 -19.92 -2.16 8.68
CA SER A 168 -20.20 -0.84 8.12
C SER A 168 -18.96 0.05 8.23
N PRO A 169 -18.68 0.90 7.23
CA PRO A 169 -17.60 1.87 7.34
C PRO A 169 -17.76 2.73 8.61
N PRO A 170 -16.69 2.98 9.37
CA PRO A 170 -16.71 3.89 10.50
C PRO A 170 -17.27 5.26 10.12
N LEU A 171 -17.77 5.99 11.11
CA LEU A 171 -18.20 7.37 10.88
C LEU A 171 -16.98 8.22 10.51
N ALA A 172 -17.11 8.99 9.44
CA ALA A 172 -16.09 9.94 9.03
C ALA A 172 -15.88 10.99 10.11
N LYS A 173 -14.65 11.08 10.64
CA LYS A 173 -14.24 12.07 11.65
C LYS A 173 -12.91 12.69 11.25
N PRO A 174 -12.70 13.98 11.56
CA PRO A 174 -11.38 14.58 11.40
C PRO A 174 -10.39 14.00 12.42
N PRO A 175 -9.08 14.01 12.11
CA PRO A 175 -8.04 13.62 13.04
C PRO A 175 -7.96 14.61 14.20
N VAL A 176 -7.60 14.14 15.39
CA VAL A 176 -7.47 14.99 16.59
C VAL A 176 -6.00 15.20 16.91
N GLU A 177 -5.22 14.13 17.00
CA GLU A 177 -3.80 14.16 17.36
C GLU A 177 -3.07 12.90 16.89
N ASN A 178 -1.74 12.95 16.90
CA ASN A 178 -0.92 11.79 16.54
C ASN A 178 -0.96 10.73 17.65
N SER A 179 -1.96 9.85 17.60
CA SER A 179 -2.17 8.77 18.57
C SER A 179 -1.02 7.75 18.61
N TYR A 180 -0.25 7.64 17.52
CA TYR A 180 0.90 6.75 17.43
C TYR A 180 2.04 7.20 18.36
N PHE A 181 2.36 8.50 18.42
CA PHE A 181 3.39 9.01 19.34
C PHE A 181 3.02 8.78 20.81
N ALA A 182 1.73 8.87 21.15
CA ALA A 182 1.25 8.70 22.52
C ALA A 182 1.51 7.31 23.11
N VAL A 183 1.82 6.31 22.28
CA VAL A 183 2.04 4.93 22.72
C VAL A 183 3.45 4.40 22.43
N LEU A 184 4.33 5.17 21.79
CA LEU A 184 5.67 4.67 21.40
C LEU A 184 6.55 4.22 22.57
N ASP A 185 6.34 4.78 23.76
CA ASP A 185 7.13 4.47 24.96
C ASP A 185 6.61 3.25 25.74
N ARG A 186 5.56 2.57 25.25
CA ARG A 186 5.02 1.40 25.94
C ARG A 186 5.99 0.21 25.83
N ALA A 187 6.32 -0.37 26.98
CA ALA A 187 7.29 -1.46 27.09
C ALA A 187 6.77 -2.83 26.60
N ASP A 188 5.48 -2.96 26.31
CA ASP A 188 4.83 -4.22 25.95
C ASP A 188 4.74 -4.44 24.43
N TYR A 189 5.35 -3.58 23.61
CA TYR A 189 5.49 -3.77 22.17
C TYR A 189 6.73 -4.60 21.82
N ASN A 190 6.57 -5.50 20.87
CA ASN A 190 7.71 -6.16 20.24
C ASN A 190 8.39 -5.22 19.23
N ALA A 191 9.59 -5.59 18.75
CA ALA A 191 10.36 -4.73 17.85
C ALA A 191 9.64 -4.42 16.53
N ALA A 192 8.87 -5.37 15.99
CA ALA A 192 8.12 -5.21 14.74
C ALA A 192 6.94 -4.24 14.92
N GLU A 193 6.17 -4.40 16.00
CA GLU A 193 5.12 -3.44 16.38
C GLU A 193 5.69 -2.04 16.60
N TRP A 194 6.82 -1.92 17.31
CA TRP A 194 7.47 -0.64 17.53
C TRP A 194 7.89 0.04 16.21
N VAL A 195 8.50 -0.70 15.28
CA VAL A 195 8.88 -0.16 13.97
C VAL A 195 7.66 0.30 13.18
N LEU A 196 6.56 -0.47 13.20
CA LEU A 196 5.31 -0.07 12.56
C LEU A 196 4.74 1.23 13.16
N ILE A 197 4.63 1.30 14.50
CA ILE A 197 4.09 2.48 15.19
C ILE A 197 4.99 3.69 14.94
N PHE A 198 6.31 3.53 14.98
CA PHE A 198 7.27 4.61 14.72
C PHE A 198 7.16 5.14 13.28
N ALA A 199 7.03 4.24 12.31
CA ALA A 199 6.81 4.62 10.92
C ALA A 199 5.48 5.39 10.75
N SER A 200 4.40 4.89 11.34
CA SER A 200 3.08 5.55 11.33
C SER A 200 3.14 6.94 11.99
N ALA A 201 3.75 7.05 13.17
CA ALA A 201 3.91 8.30 13.90
C ALA A 201 4.69 9.34 13.08
N SER A 202 5.77 8.92 12.43
CA SER A 202 6.63 9.78 11.61
C SER A 202 5.91 10.26 10.34
N MET A 203 5.10 9.41 9.72
CA MET A 203 4.36 9.73 8.49
C MET A 203 3.09 10.55 8.75
N TYR A 204 2.50 10.47 9.94
CA TYR A 204 1.22 11.10 10.27
C TYR A 204 1.18 12.60 9.93
N SER A 205 2.24 13.35 10.25
CA SER A 205 2.34 14.79 9.99
C SER A 205 2.69 15.12 8.54
N ALA A 206 3.17 14.14 7.76
CA ALA A 206 3.52 14.29 6.35
C ALA A 206 2.32 14.08 5.40
N ILE A 207 1.15 13.73 5.93
CA ILE A 207 -0.10 13.62 5.16
C ILE A 207 -0.70 15.02 5.03
N PRO A 208 -0.74 15.61 3.81
CA PRO A 208 -1.34 16.93 3.61
C PRO A 208 -2.85 16.88 3.85
N PRO A 209 -3.46 17.98 4.36
CA PRO A 209 -4.89 18.00 4.63
C PRO A 209 -5.69 18.29 3.35
N THR A 210 -6.44 17.28 2.90
CA THR A 210 -7.54 17.39 1.93
C THR A 210 -8.81 16.79 2.54
N PRO A 211 -10.02 17.07 2.03
CA PRO A 211 -11.24 16.46 2.58
C PRO A 211 -11.15 14.93 2.63
N TRP A 212 -10.62 14.28 1.60
CA TRP A 212 -10.44 12.83 1.58
C TRP A 212 -9.37 12.36 2.59
N SER A 213 -8.16 12.90 2.50
CA SER A 213 -7.02 12.45 3.32
C SER A 213 -7.23 12.73 4.81
N THR A 214 -7.93 13.81 5.16
CA THR A 214 -8.31 14.14 6.53
C THR A 214 -9.21 13.05 7.12
N ILE A 215 -10.23 12.61 6.38
CA ILE A 215 -11.12 11.52 6.84
C ILE A 215 -10.37 10.19 6.91
N VAL A 216 -9.54 9.85 5.92
CA VAL A 216 -8.70 8.63 5.98
C VAL A 216 -7.86 8.63 7.25
N LYS A 217 -7.16 9.75 7.51
CA LYS A 217 -6.28 9.90 8.67
C LYS A 217 -7.05 9.81 9.98
N GLY A 218 -8.21 10.45 10.09
CA GLY A 218 -9.04 10.41 11.30
C GLY A 218 -9.64 9.03 11.59
N VAL A 219 -10.06 8.29 10.56
CA VAL A 219 -10.56 6.91 10.74
C VAL A 219 -9.43 5.97 11.16
N LEU A 220 -8.26 6.04 10.50
CA LEU A 220 -7.09 5.26 10.91
C LEU A 220 -6.65 5.57 12.35
N GLU A 221 -6.72 6.84 12.76
CA GLU A 221 -6.43 7.25 14.13
C GLU A 221 -7.41 6.63 15.14
N GLU A 222 -8.70 6.56 14.83
CA GLU A 222 -9.72 5.94 15.69
C GLU A 222 -9.55 4.43 15.80
N GLU A 223 -9.34 3.74 14.66
CA GLU A 223 -9.09 2.29 14.67
C GLU A 223 -7.79 1.97 15.44
N PHE A 224 -6.73 2.77 15.27
CA PHE A 224 -5.50 2.61 16.04
C PHE A 224 -5.71 2.79 17.54
N ARG A 225 -6.52 3.77 17.96
CA ARG A 225 -6.84 3.97 19.39
C ARG A 225 -7.64 2.80 19.96
N ALA A 226 -8.57 2.24 19.18
CA ALA A 226 -9.37 1.10 19.59
C ALA A 226 -8.51 -0.15 19.76
N GLU A 227 -7.60 -0.40 18.82
CA GLU A 227 -6.75 -1.59 18.82
C GLU A 227 -5.30 -1.22 18.46
N PRO A 228 -4.49 -0.75 19.43
CA PRO A 228 -3.14 -0.25 19.15
C PRO A 228 -2.12 -1.37 18.88
N LYS A 229 -2.49 -2.63 19.12
CA LYS A 229 -1.69 -3.85 18.86
C LYS A 229 -2.18 -4.68 17.69
N ALA A 230 -3.08 -4.14 16.86
CA ALA A 230 -3.57 -4.86 15.68
C ALA A 230 -2.42 -5.32 14.77
N SER A 231 -2.56 -6.55 14.27
CA SER A 231 -1.71 -7.18 13.28
C SER A 231 -1.62 -6.37 11.99
N SER A 232 -0.59 -6.62 11.16
CA SER A 232 -0.48 -5.97 9.85
C SER A 232 -1.70 -6.28 8.95
N ALA A 233 -2.24 -7.49 9.03
CA ALA A 233 -3.47 -7.87 8.33
C ALA A 233 -4.70 -7.05 8.79
N GLU A 234 -4.83 -6.80 10.09
CA GLU A 234 -5.85 -5.90 10.63
C GLU A 234 -5.60 -4.46 10.21
N ARG A 235 -4.35 -3.99 10.16
CA ARG A 235 -4.04 -2.67 9.60
C ARG A 235 -4.44 -2.53 8.14
N VAL A 236 -4.30 -3.58 7.31
CA VAL A 236 -4.84 -3.58 5.93
C VAL A 236 -6.36 -3.42 5.94
N ARG A 237 -7.06 -4.15 6.82
CA ARG A 237 -8.51 -4.03 7.02
C ARG A 237 -8.91 -2.60 7.40
N GLU A 238 -8.18 -1.96 8.29
CA GLU A 238 -8.40 -0.56 8.71
C GLU A 238 -8.24 0.42 7.54
N HIS A 239 -7.26 0.20 6.65
CA HIS A 239 -7.12 1.02 5.45
C HIS A 239 -8.32 0.88 4.51
N TYR A 240 -8.86 -0.33 4.33
CA TYR A 240 -10.10 -0.52 3.57
C TYR A 240 -11.27 0.24 4.20
N LEU A 241 -11.44 0.16 5.52
CA LEU A 241 -12.48 0.90 6.23
C LEU A 241 -12.32 2.41 6.09
N ALA A 242 -11.10 2.91 6.21
CA ALA A 242 -10.79 4.32 6.04
C ALA A 242 -11.10 4.81 4.61
N PHE A 243 -10.69 4.08 3.57
CA PHE A 243 -10.98 4.42 2.18
C PHE A 243 -12.46 4.41 1.86
N ARG A 244 -13.20 3.41 2.36
CA ARG A 244 -14.66 3.33 2.21
C ARG A 244 -15.37 4.52 2.88
N SER A 245 -14.90 4.92 4.06
CA SER A 245 -15.46 6.06 4.82
C SER A 245 -15.17 7.40 4.15
N ALA A 246 -13.96 7.55 3.59
CA ALA A 246 -13.51 8.78 2.95
C ALA A 246 -14.02 8.96 1.51
N HIS A 247 -14.45 7.90 0.83
CA HIS A 247 -14.79 7.91 -0.61
C HIS A 247 -15.67 9.08 -1.06
N ARG A 248 -16.74 9.37 -0.32
CA ARG A 248 -17.68 10.45 -0.68
C ARG A 248 -17.04 11.84 -0.63
N TYR A 249 -15.96 12.00 0.13
CA TYR A 249 -15.25 13.26 0.34
C TYR A 249 -14.21 13.53 -0.75
N MET A 250 -13.95 12.60 -1.68
CA MET A 250 -13.08 12.87 -2.84
C MET A 250 -13.66 13.93 -3.78
N LYS A 251 -14.99 14.05 -3.81
CA LYS A 251 -15.71 15.01 -4.68
C LYS A 251 -15.98 16.35 -4.00
N CYS A 252 -15.57 16.47 -2.74
CA CYS A 252 -15.64 17.71 -2.00
C CYS A 252 -14.47 18.62 -2.37
N GLY A 253 -14.76 19.88 -2.70
CA GLY A 253 -13.74 20.93 -2.69
C GLY A 253 -13.33 21.29 -1.25
N SER A 254 -12.84 22.51 -1.02
CA SER A 254 -12.49 23.00 0.32
C SER A 254 -13.67 23.15 1.29
N ASP A 255 -14.91 23.06 0.79
CA ASP A 255 -16.12 23.47 1.51
C ASP A 255 -16.95 22.30 2.06
N CYS A 256 -16.31 21.14 2.23
CA CYS A 256 -16.78 20.05 3.09
C CYS A 256 -15.93 20.01 4.37
#